data_AF-A0A7S2ER09-F1
#
_entry.id   AF-A0A7S2ER09-F1
#
_cell.length_a   1.000
_cell.length_b   1.000
_cell.length_c   1.000
_cell.angle_alpha   90.00
_cell.angle_beta   90.00
_cell.angle_gamma   90.00
#
_symmetry.space_group_name_H-M   'P 1'
#
loop_
_entity.id
_entity.type
_entity.pdbx_description
1 polymer ?
#
loop_
_entity_poly.entity_id
_entity_poly.type
_entity_poly.pdbx_seq_one_letter_code
_entity_poly.pdbx_strand_id
1 'polypeptide(L)'
;LRRAFDDLVTLCEYDNETRRLLRLSLPFTASALIEAVAENVVVAIISNYIGTNAVAAYAVVDLILEVSTEFTMGVVDSESTLCSQAVGAGNNFLAGQYVQLCSFLYVLAQLPFMVLWSIFVYDIMIWLDFDHTTAQMGQSFAR
;
A
#
# COMPACT_ATOMS: atom_id res chain seq x y z
N LEU A 1 36.42 -15.73 -13.03
CA LEU A 1 36.54 -14.34 -12.52
C LEU A 1 36.46 -13.32 -13.64
N ARG A 2 37.38 -13.25 -14.62
CA ARG A 2 37.28 -12.30 -15.75
C ARG A 2 36.00 -12.42 -16.57
N ARG A 3 35.61 -13.63 -17.00
CA ARG A 3 34.36 -13.85 -17.75
C ARG A 3 33.10 -13.35 -17.02
N ALA A 4 32.99 -13.61 -15.73
CA ALA A 4 31.87 -13.12 -14.92
C ALA A 4 31.85 -11.59 -14.79
N PHE A 5 33.02 -10.95 -14.85
CA PHE A 5 33.15 -9.50 -14.84
C PHE A 5 32.81 -8.90 -16.20
N ASP A 6 33.24 -9.55 -17.28
CA ASP A 6 32.89 -9.15 -18.66
C ASP A 6 31.38 -9.31 -18.89
N ASP A 7 30.77 -10.42 -18.45
CA ASP A 7 29.32 -10.66 -18.52
C ASP A 7 28.53 -9.62 -17.70
N LEU A 8 29.04 -9.21 -16.52
CA LEU A 8 28.45 -8.13 -15.72
C LEU A 8 28.55 -6.77 -16.42
N VAL A 9 29.67 -6.48 -17.10
CA VAL A 9 29.86 -5.24 -17.85
C VAL A 9 28.97 -5.21 -19.10
N THR A 10 28.76 -6.35 -19.77
CA THR A 10 27.80 -6.48 -20.89
C THR A 10 26.35 -6.37 -20.44
N LEU A 11 25.98 -6.91 -19.27
CA LEU A 11 24.66 -6.69 -18.65
C LEU A 11 24.42 -5.21 -18.27
N CYS A 12 25.49 -4.48 -17.98
CA CYS A 12 25.46 -3.04 -17.70
C CYS A 12 25.50 -2.17 -18.97
N GLU A 13 25.63 -2.75 -20.17
CA GLU A 13 25.53 -1.96 -21.39
C GLU A 13 24.14 -1.32 -21.48
N TYR A 14 24.13 -0.05 -21.87
CA TYR A 14 22.92 0.76 -21.99
C TYR A 14 22.09 0.27 -23.19
N ASP A 15 21.31 -0.78 -22.98
CA ASP A 15 20.39 -1.32 -23.98
C ASP A 15 19.02 -0.61 -23.90
N ASN A 16 18.22 -0.80 -24.94
CA ASN A 16 16.88 -0.26 -25.07
C ASN A 16 15.95 -0.75 -23.93
N GLU A 17 16.19 -1.94 -23.39
CA GLU A 17 15.49 -2.46 -22.21
C GLU A 17 15.83 -1.67 -20.94
N THR A 18 17.09 -1.33 -20.71
CA THR A 18 17.50 -0.47 -19.59
C THR A 18 16.81 0.90 -19.67
N ARG A 19 16.70 1.47 -20.87
CA ARG A 19 15.96 2.73 -21.09
C ARG A 19 14.46 2.58 -20.83
N ARG A 20 13.87 1.43 -21.18
CA ARG A 20 12.44 1.14 -20.95
C ARG A 20 12.15 0.93 -19.46
N LEU A 21 13.02 0.20 -18.75
CA LEU A 21 12.95 0.03 -17.31
C LEU A 21 13.10 1.37 -16.60
N LEU A 22 14.12 2.18 -16.93
CA LEU A 22 14.29 3.52 -16.35
C LEU A 22 13.08 4.43 -16.58
N ARG A 23 12.46 4.36 -17.76
CA ARG A 23 11.23 5.11 -18.07
C ARG A 23 10.03 4.65 -17.24
N LEU A 24 9.98 3.39 -16.81
CA LEU A 24 8.94 2.85 -15.94
C LEU A 24 9.25 3.09 -14.45
N SER A 25 10.51 3.01 -14.04
CA SER A 25 10.94 3.26 -12.67
C SER A 25 10.75 4.73 -12.29
N LEU A 26 10.94 5.66 -13.21
CA LEU A 26 10.80 7.09 -12.94
C LEU A 26 9.39 7.49 -12.42
N PRO A 27 8.29 7.12 -13.10
CA PRO A 27 6.95 7.38 -12.56
C PRO A 27 6.68 6.59 -11.29
N PHE A 28 7.18 5.36 -11.15
CA PHE A 28 7.00 4.56 -9.93
C PHE A 28 7.66 5.22 -8.70
N THR A 29 8.93 5.64 -8.82
CA THR A 29 9.63 6.37 -7.76
C THR A 29 8.96 7.71 -7.47
N ALA A 30 8.51 8.43 -8.50
CA ALA A 30 7.80 9.69 -8.30
C ALA A 30 6.50 9.49 -7.50
N SER A 31 5.72 8.45 -7.82
CA SER A 31 4.51 8.11 -7.05
C SER A 31 4.83 7.81 -5.59
N ALA A 32 5.83 6.96 -5.32
CA ALA A 32 6.24 6.61 -3.96
C ALA A 32 6.72 7.83 -3.15
N LEU A 33 7.44 8.77 -3.80
CA LEU A 33 7.84 10.02 -3.15
C LEU A 33 6.65 10.93 -2.84
N ILE A 34 5.70 11.03 -3.76
CA ILE A 34 4.49 11.84 -3.57
C ILE A 34 3.66 11.28 -2.42
N GLU A 35 3.49 9.96 -2.36
CA GLU A 35 2.79 9.23 -1.29
C GLU A 35 3.43 9.50 0.07
N ALA A 36 4.74 9.27 0.20
CA ALA A 36 5.47 9.54 1.44
C ALA A 36 5.38 11.01 1.89
N VAL A 37 5.44 11.96 0.95
CA VAL A 37 5.27 13.38 1.28
C VAL A 37 3.84 13.67 1.72
N ALA A 38 2.84 13.10 1.06
CA ALA A 38 1.44 13.30 1.41
C ALA A 38 1.12 12.78 2.82
N GLU A 39 1.60 11.59 3.18
CA GLU A 39 1.46 11.02 4.54
C GLU A 39 2.07 11.94 5.60
N ASN A 40 3.29 12.43 5.37
CA ASN A 40 3.94 13.35 6.29
C ASN A 40 3.19 14.68 6.42
N VAL A 41 2.58 15.17 5.34
CA VAL A 41 1.74 16.37 5.37
C VAL A 41 0.47 16.12 6.20
N VAL A 42 -0.18 14.97 6.06
CA VAL A 42 -1.36 14.60 6.88
C VAL A 42 -0.98 14.60 8.37
N VAL A 43 0.11 13.93 8.73
CA VAL A 43 0.62 13.91 10.11
C VAL A 43 0.96 15.32 10.60
N ALA A 44 1.60 16.15 9.77
CA ALA A 44 1.93 17.53 10.14
C ALA A 44 0.68 18.38 10.36
N ILE A 45 -0.38 18.19 9.56
CA ILE A 45 -1.67 18.87 9.73
C ILE A 45 -2.33 18.44 11.05
N ILE A 46 -2.43 17.14 11.32
CA ILE A 46 -3.00 16.62 12.58
C ILE A 46 -2.22 17.17 13.78
N SER A 47 -0.89 17.18 13.68
CA SER A 47 0.00 17.73 14.72
C SER A 47 -0.26 19.21 15.00
N ASN A 48 -0.39 20.03 13.96
CA ASN A 48 -0.57 21.48 14.12
C ASN A 48 -1.99 21.87 14.57
N TYR A 49 -3.03 21.19 14.07
CA TYR A 49 -4.41 21.61 14.30
C TYR A 49 -5.11 20.90 15.46
N ILE A 50 -4.73 19.65 15.77
CA ILE A 50 -5.39 18.84 16.80
C ILE A 50 -4.45 18.64 18.00
N GLY A 51 -3.16 18.43 17.73
CA GLY A 51 -2.11 18.32 18.74
C GLY A 51 -1.47 16.94 18.81
N THR A 52 -0.47 16.80 19.67
CA THR A 52 0.41 15.63 19.73
C THR A 52 -0.31 14.34 20.10
N ASN A 53 -1.32 14.39 20.98
CA ASN A 53 -2.08 13.20 21.37
C ASN A 53 -2.86 12.61 20.18
N ALA A 54 -3.39 13.45 19.30
CA ALA A 54 -4.10 13.02 18.11
C ALA A 54 -3.17 12.38 17.07
N VAL A 55 -1.93 12.85 16.97
CA VAL A 55 -0.91 12.21 16.11
C VAL A 55 -0.59 10.80 16.62
N ALA A 56 -0.43 10.63 17.93
CA ALA A 56 -0.20 9.30 18.52
C ALA A 56 -1.39 8.36 18.28
N ALA A 57 -2.62 8.85 18.46
CA ALA A 57 -3.82 8.09 18.11
C ALA A 57 -3.85 7.70 16.62
N TYR A 58 -3.62 8.67 15.73
CA TYR A 58 -3.61 8.46 14.29
C TYR A 58 -2.60 7.37 13.91
N ALA A 59 -1.35 7.47 14.37
CA ALA A 59 -0.30 6.51 14.06
C ALA A 59 -0.64 5.09 14.52
N VAL A 60 -1.21 4.93 15.72
CA VAL A 60 -1.63 3.60 16.22
C VAL A 60 -2.78 3.03 15.40
N VAL A 61 -3.78 3.84 15.06
CA VAL A 61 -4.90 3.41 14.24
C VAL A 61 -4.43 3.03 12.83
N ASP A 62 -3.57 3.84 12.24
CA ASP A 62 -2.98 3.60 10.92
C ASP A 62 -2.27 2.23 10.88
N LEU A 63 -1.39 1.95 11.85
CA LEU A 63 -0.73 0.65 12.00
C LEU A 63 -1.72 -0.51 12.13
N ILE A 64 -2.84 -0.33 12.84
CA ILE A 64 -3.87 -1.36 12.99
C ILE A 64 -4.58 -1.62 11.65
N LEU A 65 -4.91 -0.55 10.91
CA LEU A 65 -5.57 -0.66 9.60
C LEU A 65 -4.65 -1.29 8.55
N GLU A 66 -3.36 -0.91 8.55
CA GLU A 66 -2.34 -1.46 7.65
C GLU A 66 -2.26 -2.99 7.70
N VAL A 67 -2.43 -3.60 8.89
CA VAL A 67 -2.43 -5.07 9.03
C VAL A 67 -3.48 -5.73 8.12
N SER A 68 -4.68 -5.15 8.03
CA SER A 68 -5.72 -5.66 7.15
C SER A 68 -5.48 -5.31 5.69
N THR A 69 -4.96 -4.11 5.41
CA THR A 69 -4.61 -3.67 4.06
C THR A 69 -3.59 -4.60 3.43
N GLU A 70 -2.59 -5.05 4.20
CA GLU A 70 -1.58 -5.97 3.70
C GLU A 70 -2.10 -7.38 3.43
N PHE A 71 -3.12 -7.81 4.16
CA PHE A 71 -3.82 -9.05 3.81
C PHE A 71 -4.49 -8.94 2.42
N THR A 72 -5.13 -7.80 2.14
CA THR A 72 -5.75 -7.55 0.83
C THR A 72 -4.75 -7.26 -0.29
N MET A 73 -3.55 -6.75 0.00
CA MET A 73 -2.52 -6.52 -1.01
C MET A 73 -2.08 -7.81 -1.71
N GLY A 74 -2.18 -8.97 -1.06
CA GLY A 74 -1.96 -10.26 -1.71
C GLY A 74 -2.85 -10.51 -2.94
N VAL A 75 -4.07 -9.94 -2.97
CA VAL A 75 -4.97 -10.00 -4.14
C VAL A 75 -4.42 -9.14 -5.27
N VAL A 76 -3.90 -7.95 -4.96
CA VAL A 76 -3.33 -7.00 -5.93
C VAL A 76 -2.04 -7.55 -6.56
N ASP A 77 -1.17 -8.16 -5.75
CA ASP A 77 0.06 -8.79 -6.26
C ASP A 77 -0.25 -9.98 -7.18
N SER A 78 -1.28 -10.75 -6.82
CA SER A 78 -1.79 -11.86 -7.65
C SER A 78 -2.39 -11.34 -8.96
N GLU A 79 -3.13 -10.24 -8.93
CA GLU A 79 -3.69 -9.57 -10.12
C GLU A 79 -2.59 -9.14 -11.09
N SER A 80 -1.56 -8.46 -10.60
CA SER A 80 -0.42 -7.99 -11.42
C SER A 80 0.24 -9.16 -12.15
N THR A 81 0.47 -10.26 -11.44
CA THR A 81 1.04 -11.48 -12.03
C THR A 81 0.12 -12.08 -13.08
N LEU A 82 -1.16 -12.33 -12.76
CA LEU A 82 -2.12 -12.94 -13.69
C LEU A 82 -2.37 -12.08 -14.94
N CYS A 83 -2.46 -10.76 -14.78
CA CYS A 83 -2.62 -9.82 -15.88
C CYS A 83 -1.38 -9.82 -16.78
N SER A 84 -0.17 -9.80 -16.21
CA SER A 84 1.06 -9.86 -17.00
C SER A 84 1.14 -11.13 -17.86
N GLN A 85 0.70 -12.29 -17.31
CA GLN A 85 0.66 -13.55 -18.04
C GLN A 85 -0.39 -13.55 -19.16
N ALA A 86 -1.59 -13.04 -18.90
CA ALA A 86 -2.65 -12.96 -19.91
C ALA A 86 -2.31 -12.02 -21.06
N VAL A 87 -1.74 -10.85 -20.74
CA VAL A 87 -1.26 -9.88 -21.74
C VAL A 87 -0.08 -10.46 -22.53
N GLY A 88 0.86 -11.14 -21.86
CA GLY A 88 1.98 -11.82 -22.51
C GLY A 88 1.56 -12.94 -23.47
N ALA A 89 0.44 -13.62 -23.18
CA ALA A 89 -0.18 -14.62 -24.05
C ALA A 89 -1.05 -14.02 -25.17
N GLY A 90 -1.17 -12.69 -25.26
CA GLY A 90 -2.01 -11.99 -26.25
C GLY A 90 -3.51 -12.03 -25.94
N ASN A 91 -3.92 -12.52 -24.77
CA ASN A 91 -5.32 -12.66 -24.37
C ASN A 91 -5.78 -11.50 -23.47
N ASN A 92 -5.99 -10.34 -24.09
CA ASN A 92 -6.41 -9.12 -23.38
C ASN A 92 -7.83 -9.23 -22.79
N PHE A 93 -8.69 -10.09 -23.35
CA PHE A 93 -10.02 -10.33 -22.80
C PHE A 93 -9.94 -11.02 -21.44
N LEU A 94 -9.09 -12.05 -21.33
CA LEU A 94 -8.82 -12.75 -20.06
C LEU A 94 -8.17 -11.83 -19.04
N ALA A 95 -7.25 -10.94 -19.46
CA ALA A 95 -6.67 -9.93 -18.57
C ALA A 95 -7.76 -9.04 -17.96
N GLY A 96 -8.73 -8.58 -18.76
CA GLY A 96 -9.87 -7.81 -18.26
C GLY A 96 -10.74 -8.58 -17.26
N GLN A 97 -10.92 -9.90 -17.46
CA GLN A 97 -11.63 -10.75 -16.50
C GLN A 97 -10.88 -10.88 -15.17
N TYR A 98 -9.55 -10.98 -15.19
CA TYR A 98 -8.75 -11.00 -13.97
C TYR A 98 -8.86 -9.70 -13.19
N VAL A 99 -8.76 -8.55 -13.85
CA VAL A 99 -8.94 -7.24 -13.20
C VAL A 99 -10.31 -7.14 -12.53
N GLN A 100 -11.39 -7.53 -13.22
CA GLN A 100 -12.75 -7.49 -12.66
C GLN A 100 -12.90 -8.40 -11.45
N LEU A 101 -12.39 -9.63 -11.54
CA LEU A 101 -12.46 -10.60 -10.45
C LEU A 101 -11.64 -10.14 -9.24
N CYS A 102 -10.39 -9.72 -9.45
CA CYS A 102 -9.53 -9.24 -8.37
C CYS A 102 -10.09 -7.98 -7.72
N SER A 103 -10.61 -7.03 -8.50
CA SER A 103 -11.28 -5.83 -7.98
C SER A 103 -12.49 -6.19 -7.10
N PHE A 104 -13.30 -7.15 -7.54
CA PHE A 104 -14.45 -7.62 -6.77
C PHE A 104 -14.03 -8.33 -5.49
N LEU A 105 -13.03 -9.21 -5.55
CA LEU A 105 -12.48 -9.91 -4.39
C LEU A 105 -11.86 -8.94 -3.38
N TYR A 106 -11.13 -7.93 -3.86
CA TYR A 106 -10.52 -6.89 -3.02
C TYR A 106 -11.59 -6.15 -2.22
N VAL A 107 -12.64 -5.65 -2.89
CA VAL A 107 -13.74 -4.94 -2.21
C VAL A 107 -14.46 -5.85 -1.22
N LEU A 108 -14.78 -7.09 -1.63
CA LEU A 108 -15.43 -8.05 -0.74
C LEU A 108 -14.58 -8.39 0.49
N ALA A 109 -13.27 -8.50 0.33
CA ALA A 109 -12.35 -8.78 1.44
C ALA A 109 -12.19 -7.58 2.37
N GLN A 110 -12.25 -6.35 1.85
CA GLN A 110 -12.08 -5.13 2.64
C GLN A 110 -13.30 -4.80 3.52
N LEU A 111 -14.52 -5.09 3.05
CA LEU A 111 -15.76 -4.82 3.80
C LEU A 111 -15.79 -5.39 5.23
N PRO A 112 -15.49 -6.68 5.48
CA PRO A 112 -15.48 -7.22 6.84
C PRO A 112 -14.41 -6.56 7.72
N PHE A 113 -13.23 -6.21 7.17
CA PHE A 113 -12.20 -5.52 7.93
C PHE A 113 -12.63 -4.10 8.31
N MET A 114 -13.29 -3.36 7.40
CA MET A 114 -13.84 -2.05 7.71
C MET A 114 -14.83 -2.12 8.89
N VAL A 115 -15.74 -3.11 8.87
CA VAL A 115 -16.69 -3.30 9.98
C VAL A 115 -15.97 -3.69 11.27
N LEU A 116 -14.99 -4.60 11.19
CA LEU A 116 -14.19 -5.04 12.34
C LEU A 116 -13.51 -3.84 13.03
N TRP A 117 -12.76 -3.04 12.28
CA TRP A 117 -12.00 -1.92 12.87
C TRP A 117 -12.91 -0.79 13.37
N SER A 118 -14.06 -0.57 12.73
CA SER A 118 -15.04 0.42 13.21
C SER A 118 -15.63 0.10 14.60
N ILE A 119 -15.52 -1.15 15.05
CA ILE A 119 -16.02 -1.63 16.35
C ILE A 119 -14.88 -1.80 17.37
N PHE A 120 -13.75 -2.37 16.95
CA PHE A 120 -12.71 -2.83 17.88
C PHE A 120 -11.57 -1.83 18.14
N VAL A 121 -11.42 -0.76 17.35
CA VAL A 121 -10.28 0.16 17.50
C VAL A 121 -10.24 0.84 18.87
N TYR A 122 -11.38 1.27 19.41
CA TYR A 122 -11.46 1.84 20.75
C TYR A 122 -10.92 0.87 21.81
N ASP A 123 -11.36 -0.39 21.78
CA ASP A 123 -10.95 -1.40 22.75
C ASP A 123 -9.45 -1.70 22.66
N ILE A 124 -8.89 -1.74 21.44
CA ILE A 124 -7.45 -1.92 21.21
C ILE A 124 -6.67 -0.74 21.79
N MET A 125 -7.13 0.50 21.61
CA MET A 125 -6.45 1.67 22.14
C MET A 125 -6.47 1.73 23.67
N ILE A 126 -7.60 1.39 24.30
CA ILE A 126 -7.66 1.26 25.75
C ILE A 126 -6.77 0.13 26.25
N TRP A 127 -6.69 -0.99 25.52
CA TRP A 127 -5.79 -2.08 25.84
C TRP A 127 -4.30 -1.67 25.75
N LEU A 128 -3.96 -0.74 24.86
CA LEU A 128 -2.65 -0.11 24.75
C LEU A 128 -2.39 1.00 25.79
N ASP A 129 -3.26 1.13 26.80
CA ASP A 129 -3.15 2.09 27.92
C ASP A 129 -3.27 3.57 27.49
N PHE A 130 -3.94 3.85 26.37
CA PHE A 130 -4.28 5.23 26.00
C PHE A 130 -5.45 5.76 26.85
N ASP A 131 -5.43 7.08 27.08
CA ASP A 131 -6.54 7.74 27.75
C ASP A 131 -7.83 7.68 26.93
N HIS A 132 -8.98 7.73 27.61
CA HIS A 132 -10.30 7.63 26.97
C HIS A 132 -10.53 8.72 25.91
N THR A 133 -9.97 9.92 26.06
CA THR A 133 -10.13 10.99 25.08
C THR A 133 -9.35 10.71 23.80
N THR A 134 -8.12 10.21 23.89
CA THR A 134 -7.30 9.79 22.75
C THR A 134 -7.84 8.53 22.08
N ALA A 135 -8.37 7.56 22.84
CA ALA A 135 -9.04 6.39 22.30
C ALA A 135 -10.31 6.73 21.50
N GLN A 136 -11.10 7.71 21.96
CA GLN A 136 -12.26 8.21 21.22
C GLN A 136 -11.85 8.90 19.91
N MET A 137 -10.75 9.66 19.92
CA MET A 137 -10.19 10.26 18.71
C MET A 137 -9.75 9.19 17.71
N GLY A 138 -9.02 8.17 18.14
CA GLY A 138 -8.62 7.10 17.23
C GLY A 138 -9.80 6.29 16.68
N GLN A 139 -10.84 6.05 17.49
CA GLN A 139 -12.08 5.44 17.00
C GLN A 139 -12.77 6.29 15.91
N SER A 140 -12.62 7.62 15.94
CA SER A 140 -13.14 8.49 14.90
C SER A 140 -12.32 8.44 13.60
N PHE A 141 -11.03 8.11 13.68
CA PHE A 141 -10.18 7.89 12.50
C PHE A 141 -10.42 6.54 11.85
N ALA A 142 -10.88 5.54 12.62
CA ALA A 142 -11.16 4.20 12.13
C ALA A 142 -12.56 3.99 11.51
N ARG A 143 -13.39 5.04 11.46
CA ARG A 143 -14.76 5.01 10.90
C ARG A 143 -14.81 5.73 9.57
#